data_AF-G1Q002-F1
#
_entry.id   AF-G1Q002-F1
#
_cell.length_a   1.000
_cell.length_b   1.000
_cell.length_c   1.000
_cell.angle_alpha   90.00
_cell.angle_beta   90.00
_cell.angle_gamma   90.00
#
_symmetry.space_group_name_H-M   'P 1'
#
loop_
_entity.id
_entity.type
_entity.pdbx_description
1 polymer ?
#
loop_
_entity_poly.entity_id
_entity_poly.type
_entity_poly.pdbx_seq_one_letter_code
_entity_poly.pdbx_strand_id
1 'polypeptide(L)'
;MQGAHVLLLLLLLGLRIQLSIGFIPAEEEDPAFWNHQAAQALDTAKKLQPIQTAAKNLILFLGDGMGVSTVTATRILKGQMNGKLGPETSLAMDKFPFLALAK
;
A
#
# COMPACT_ATOMS: atom_id res chain seq x y z
N MET A 1 29.86 9.55 37.05
CA MET A 1 30.14 9.63 35.60
C MET A 1 29.58 8.44 34.82
N GLN A 2 29.77 7.18 35.25
CA GLN A 2 29.31 5.98 34.50
C GLN A 2 27.79 5.79 34.43
N GLY A 3 27.03 6.13 35.49
CA GLY A 3 25.58 5.91 35.53
C GLY A 3 24.76 6.75 34.55
N ALA A 4 25.23 7.97 34.20
CA ALA A 4 24.55 8.83 33.23
C ALA A 4 24.66 8.26 31.80
N HIS A 5 25.79 7.65 31.46
CA HIS A 5 25.96 6.99 30.17
C HIS A 5 25.08 5.73 30.05
N VAL A 6 24.94 4.95 31.12
CA VAL A 6 24.05 3.77 31.13
C VAL A 6 22.59 4.19 30.97
N LEU A 7 22.15 5.24 31.68
CA LEU A 7 20.79 5.77 31.56
C LEU A 7 20.50 6.32 30.15
N LEU A 8 21.45 7.05 29.57
CA LEU A 8 21.36 7.55 28.20
C LEU A 8 21.30 6.40 27.19
N LEU A 9 22.09 5.35 27.39
CA LEU A 9 22.11 4.18 26.51
C LEU A 9 20.79 3.41 26.58
N LEU A 10 20.21 3.26 27.78
CA LEU A 10 18.89 2.65 27.97
C LEU A 10 17.75 3.49 27.38
N LEU A 11 17.83 4.82 27.49
CA LEU A 11 16.89 5.75 26.84
C LEU A 11 16.97 5.66 25.30
N LEU A 12 18.18 5.62 24.75
CA LEU A 12 18.40 5.44 23.32
C LEU A 12 17.96 4.06 22.84
N LEU A 13 18.14 3.01 23.65
CA LEU A 13 17.65 1.66 23.36
C LEU A 13 16.11 1.60 23.39
N GLY A 14 15.48 2.23 24.39
CA GLY A 14 14.02 2.33 24.50
C GLY A 14 13.40 3.09 23.33
N LEU A 15 14.01 4.20 22.91
CA LEU A 15 13.57 4.98 21.75
C LEU A 15 13.74 4.20 20.43
N ARG A 16 14.80 3.38 20.32
CA ARG A 16 15.01 2.45 19.18
C ARG A 16 13.97 1.33 19.14
N ILE A 17 13.55 0.81 20.29
CA ILE A 17 12.55 -0.26 20.38
C ILE A 17 11.16 0.25 19.92
N GLN A 18 10.81 1.50 20.24
CA GLN A 18 9.55 2.09 19.77
C GLN A 18 9.46 2.24 18.24
N LEU A 19 10.60 2.39 17.54
CA LEU A 19 10.62 2.47 16.07
C LEU A 19 10.36 1.13 15.36
N SER A 20 10.44 0.00 16.08
CA SER A 20 10.34 -1.34 15.50
C SER A 20 8.94 -1.96 15.61
N ILE A 21 7.98 -1.28 16.24
CA ILE A 21 6.59 -1.74 16.34
C ILE A 21 5.86 -1.20 15.10
N GLY A 22 5.37 -2.11 14.25
CA GLY A 22 4.51 -1.74 13.13
C GLY A 22 3.29 -0.98 13.65
N PHE A 23 3.08 0.23 13.15
CA PHE A 23 1.89 1.01 13.49
C PHE A 23 0.70 0.45 12.72
N ILE A 24 -0.28 -0.09 13.44
CA ILE A 24 -1.56 -0.53 12.89
C ILE A 24 -2.58 0.56 13.21
N PRO A 25 -3.29 1.13 12.22
CA PRO A 25 -4.39 2.04 12.49
C PRO A 25 -5.47 1.36 13.35
N ALA A 26 -6.02 2.07 14.33
CA ALA A 26 -7.02 1.52 15.24
C ALA A 26 -8.27 0.99 14.50
N GLU A 27 -8.61 1.57 13.35
CA GLU A 27 -9.68 1.11 12.48
C GLU A 27 -9.40 -0.25 11.83
N GLU A 28 -8.14 -0.60 11.54
CA GLU A 28 -7.76 -1.87 10.92
C GLU A 28 -7.76 -3.04 11.94
N GLU A 29 -7.80 -2.74 13.24
CA GLU A 29 -7.94 -3.74 14.30
C GLU A 29 -9.38 -4.31 14.37
N ASP A 30 -10.38 -3.57 13.88
CA ASP A 30 -11.78 -4.02 13.84
C ASP A 30 -12.03 -4.88 12.58
N PRO A 31 -12.46 -6.16 12.72
CA PRO A 31 -12.83 -7.00 11.58
C PRO A 31 -13.90 -6.37 10.66
N ALA A 32 -14.77 -5.50 11.18
CA ALA A 32 -15.78 -4.81 10.39
C ALA A 32 -15.16 -3.95 9.27
N PHE A 33 -13.99 -3.35 9.48
CA PHE A 33 -13.26 -2.58 8.48
C PHE A 33 -12.95 -3.43 7.24
N TRP A 34 -12.33 -4.59 7.45
CA TRP A 34 -11.96 -5.52 6.38
C TRP A 34 -13.19 -6.11 5.67
N ASN A 35 -14.22 -6.46 6.44
CA ASN A 35 -15.48 -6.97 5.89
C ASN A 35 -16.16 -5.93 4.99
N HIS A 36 -16.17 -4.66 5.40
CA HIS A 36 -16.73 -3.57 4.60
C HIS A 36 -15.94 -3.36 3.31
N GLN A 37 -14.60 -3.30 3.39
CA GLN A 37 -13.74 -3.13 2.22
C GLN A 37 -13.91 -4.29 1.23
N ALA A 38 -13.98 -5.53 1.73
CA ALA A 38 -14.21 -6.71 0.91
C ALA A 38 -15.60 -6.70 0.22
N ALA A 39 -16.65 -6.32 0.94
CA ALA A 39 -17.99 -6.18 0.38
C ALA A 39 -18.03 -5.16 -0.77
N GLN A 40 -17.39 -4.00 -0.59
CA GLN A 40 -17.27 -2.98 -1.64
C GLN A 40 -16.48 -3.47 -2.86
N ALA A 41 -15.38 -4.22 -2.64
CA ALA A 41 -14.60 -4.82 -3.72
C ALA A 41 -15.43 -5.83 -4.52
N LEU A 42 -16.20 -6.68 -3.85
CA LEU A 42 -17.11 -7.64 -4.49
C LEU A 42 -18.22 -6.95 -5.28
N ASP A 43 -18.83 -5.90 -4.73
CA ASP A 43 -19.87 -5.14 -5.42
C ASP A 43 -19.34 -4.44 -6.67
N THR A 44 -18.09 -3.95 -6.61
CA THR A 44 -17.42 -3.36 -7.77
C THR A 44 -17.12 -4.43 -8.82
N ALA A 45 -16.60 -5.58 -8.42
CA ALA A 45 -16.29 -6.69 -9.32
C ALA A 45 -17.53 -7.25 -10.03
N LYS A 46 -18.66 -7.40 -9.31
CA LYS A 46 -19.94 -7.86 -9.89
C LYS A 46 -20.49 -6.92 -10.97
N LYS A 47 -20.23 -5.62 -10.85
CA LYS A 47 -20.68 -4.60 -11.81
C LYS A 47 -19.80 -4.51 -13.05
N LEU A 48 -18.60 -5.10 -13.03
CA LEU A 48 -17.68 -5.04 -14.15
C LEU A 48 -18.25 -5.82 -15.35
N GLN A 49 -18.38 -5.15 -16.49
CA GLN A 49 -18.85 -5.74 -17.73
C GLN A 49 -17.81 -5.51 -18.85
N PRO A 50 -17.55 -6.49 -19.72
CA PRO A 50 -16.66 -6.32 -20.86
C PRO A 50 -17.20 -5.26 -21.83
N ILE A 51 -16.31 -4.43 -22.37
CA ILE A 51 -16.64 -3.55 -23.50
C ILE A 51 -16.57 -4.40 -24.77
N GLN A 52 -17.72 -4.63 -25.41
CA GLN A 52 -17.83 -5.48 -26.61
C GLN A 52 -17.66 -4.72 -27.93
N THR A 53 -17.19 -3.47 -27.87
CA THR A 53 -16.96 -2.62 -29.04
C THR A 53 -15.47 -2.47 -29.33
N ALA A 54 -15.12 -2.25 -30.60
CA ALA A 54 -13.74 -1.91 -30.97
C ALA A 54 -13.30 -0.58 -30.32
N ALA A 55 -12.04 -0.53 -29.86
CA ALA A 55 -11.45 0.69 -29.32
C ALA A 55 -11.06 1.65 -30.46
N LYS A 56 -11.48 2.91 -30.37
CA LYS A 56 -11.06 3.97 -31.31
C LYS A 56 -9.61 4.41 -31.10
N ASN A 57 -9.15 4.42 -29.85
CA ASN A 57 -7.83 4.89 -29.46
C ASN A 57 -7.10 3.79 -28.69
N LEU A 58 -5.78 3.71 -28.87
CA LEU A 58 -4.91 2.81 -28.14
C LEU A 58 -3.87 3.63 -27.38
N ILE A 59 -3.74 3.36 -26.08
CA ILE A 59 -2.76 4.02 -25.19
C ILE A 59 -2.00 2.91 -24.48
N LEU A 60 -0.67 2.94 -24.57
CA LEU A 60 0.23 2.03 -23.87
C LEU A 60 1.14 2.82 -22.92
N PHE A 61 1.07 2.49 -21.63
CA PHE A 61 2.02 2.99 -20.65
C PHE A 61 3.10 1.92 -20.43
N LEU A 62 4.35 2.25 -20.70
CA LEU A 62 5.49 1.37 -20.48
C LEU A 62 6.32 1.88 -19.30
N GLY A 63 6.33 1.12 -18.20
CA GLY A 63 7.23 1.37 -17.09
C GLY A 63 8.51 0.55 -17.28
N ASP A 64 9.57 1.18 -17.79
CA ASP A 64 10.87 0.54 -17.90
C ASP A 64 11.41 0.14 -16.51
N GLY A 65 11.80 -1.11 -16.33
CA GLY A 65 12.22 -1.67 -15.04
C GLY A 65 11.12 -1.76 -13.96
N MET A 66 9.85 -1.52 -14.31
CA MET A 66 8.75 -1.46 -13.34
C MET A 66 8.11 -2.83 -13.06
N GLY A 67 8.89 -3.73 -12.47
CA GLY A 67 8.39 -5.04 -12.00
C GLY A 67 7.47 -4.93 -10.78
N VAL A 68 6.91 -6.06 -10.33
CA VAL A 68 5.94 -6.14 -9.20
C VAL A 68 6.51 -5.56 -7.90
N SER A 69 7.80 -5.77 -7.62
CA SER A 69 8.48 -5.19 -6.46
C SER A 69 8.57 -3.67 -6.56
N THR A 70 8.97 -3.14 -7.73
CA THR A 70 9.04 -1.69 -8.01
C THR A 70 7.66 -1.04 -7.87
N VAL A 71 6.61 -1.70 -8.35
CA VAL A 71 5.22 -1.25 -8.20
C VAL A 71 4.84 -1.11 -6.72
N THR A 72 5.12 -2.13 -5.91
CA THR A 72 4.78 -2.12 -4.48
C THR A 72 5.61 -1.10 -3.70
N ALA A 73 6.91 -0.98 -3.97
CA ALA A 73 7.75 0.04 -3.34
C ALA A 73 7.27 1.45 -3.69
N THR A 74 6.91 1.69 -4.96
CA THR A 74 6.34 2.97 -5.42
C THR A 74 5.00 3.27 -4.74
N ARG A 75 4.17 2.26 -4.53
CA ARG A 75 2.89 2.39 -3.81
C ARG A 75 3.11 2.93 -2.39
N ILE A 76 4.02 2.29 -1.65
CA ILE A 76 4.39 2.67 -0.29
C ILE A 76 4.95 4.09 -0.27
N LEU A 77 5.93 4.36 -1.14
CA LEU A 77 6.55 5.69 -1.23
C LEU A 77 5.52 6.77 -1.52
N LYS A 78 4.61 6.55 -2.48
CA LYS A 78 3.54 7.51 -2.80
C LYS A 78 2.63 7.76 -1.60
N GLY A 79 2.22 6.73 -0.87
CA GLY A 79 1.38 6.90 0.31
C GLY A 79 2.09 7.71 1.40
N GLN A 80 3.35 7.40 1.67
CA GLN A 80 4.18 8.13 2.64
C GLN A 80 4.39 9.60 2.27
N MET A 81 4.64 9.89 0.98
CA MET A 81 4.71 11.27 0.48
C MET A 81 3.41 12.05 0.66
N ASN A 82 2.28 11.36 0.81
CA ASN A 82 0.96 11.95 1.08
C ASN A 82 0.55 11.86 2.56
N GLY A 83 1.49 11.58 3.46
CA GLY A 83 1.24 11.49 4.91
C GLY A 83 0.43 10.26 5.35
N LYS A 84 0.42 9.20 4.53
CA LYS A 84 -0.22 7.92 4.86
C LYS A 84 0.84 6.86 5.22
N LEU A 85 0.40 5.70 5.70
CA LEU A 85 1.32 4.61 6.07
C LEU A 85 2.02 4.01 4.84
N GLY A 86 1.34 3.97 3.70
CA GLY A 86 1.93 3.60 2.41
C GLY A 86 1.20 2.45 1.73
N PRO A 87 1.26 1.21 2.26
CA PRO A 87 0.78 0.01 1.57
C PRO A 87 -0.69 0.05 1.17
N GLU A 88 -1.53 0.69 1.98
CA GLU A 88 -2.97 0.85 1.77
C GLU A 88 -3.32 1.88 0.67
N THR A 89 -2.35 2.69 0.26
CA THR A 89 -2.56 3.72 -0.77
C THR A 89 -2.61 3.08 -2.15
N SER A 90 -3.61 3.43 -2.97
CA SER A 90 -3.72 2.94 -4.35
C SER A 90 -2.98 3.83 -5.36
N LEU A 91 -2.21 3.21 -6.26
CA LEU A 91 -1.68 3.85 -7.47
C LEU A 91 -2.78 4.01 -8.53
N ALA A 92 -2.55 4.87 -9.53
CA ALA A 92 -3.52 5.03 -10.62
C ALA A 92 -3.73 3.72 -11.39
N MET A 93 -2.65 2.95 -11.61
CA MET A 93 -2.69 1.66 -12.28
C MET A 93 -3.33 0.55 -11.44
N ASP A 94 -3.33 0.65 -10.10
CA ASP A 94 -3.99 -0.33 -9.22
C ASP A 94 -5.52 -0.32 -9.39
N LYS A 95 -6.06 0.76 -9.96
CA LYS A 95 -7.50 0.91 -10.24
C LYS A 95 -7.92 0.30 -11.58
N PHE A 96 -6.97 -0.19 -12.39
CA PHE A 96 -7.30 -0.79 -13.67
C PHE A 96 -8.03 -2.12 -13.41
N PRO A 97 -9.17 -2.38 -14.07
CA PRO A 97 -10.05 -3.50 -13.72
C PRO A 97 -9.53 -4.88 -14.19
N PHE A 98 -8.51 -4.90 -15.05
CA PHE A 98 -7.95 -6.12 -15.62
C PHE A 98 -6.44 -6.18 -15.38
N LEU A 99 -5.96 -7.34 -14.93
CA LEU A 99 -4.56 -7.62 -14.64
C LEU A 99 -4.14 -8.93 -15.32
N ALA A 100 -2.91 -8.97 -15.83
CA ALA A 100 -2.27 -10.19 -16.34
C ALA A 100 -0.76 -10.16 -16.03
N LEU A 101 -0.11 -11.33 -16.07
CA LEU A 101 1.34 -11.46 -16.00
C LEU A 101 1.92 -11.62 -17.41
N ALA A 102 2.99 -10.89 -17.71
CA ALA A 102 3.81 -11.07 -18.90
C ALA A 102 5.02 -11.95 -18.57
N LYS A 103 5.39 -12.84 -19.50
CA LYS A 103 6.52 -13.77 -19.36
C LYS A 103 7.78 -13.20 -19.97
#